data_AF-E3N818-F1
#
_entry.id   AF-E3N818-F1
#
_cell.length_a   1.000
_cell.length_b   1.000
_cell.length_c   1.000
_cell.angle_alpha   90.00
_cell.angle_beta   90.00
_cell.angle_gamma   90.00
#
_symmetry.space_group_name_H-M   'P 1'
#
loop_
_entity.id
_entity.type
_entity.pdbx_description
1 polymer ?
#
loop_
_entity_poly.entity_id
_entity_poly.type
_entity_poly.pdbx_seq_one_letter_code
_entity_poly.pdbx_strand_id
1 'polypeptide(L)'
;MLCRLDAKSQDVIIDDLDFTTMPATQSAVLASKGKVIPLHNAFLKNGPWEFILTANSRNYLNLKRTWMVFTFKITDAAGKTVTDKKLFAPIQNIASSIVKNFSVHINSQLVYHNSMNYAYKSYFENLLMYSKEHKNSTLSISGYASDNNMDDKDDLGFKTRAGWVSSGKSMQVAAPISIDLTNQPRVLLNNSNLKLTAYPNSDEFLIDNYEDSGIKYKLK
;
A
#
# COMPACT_ATOMS: atom_id res chain seq x y z
N MET A 1 10.14 6.14 -44.77
CA MET A 1 11.36 6.19 -43.94
C MET A 1 10.89 6.39 -42.51
N LEU A 2 11.04 5.39 -41.63
CA LEU A 2 10.66 5.52 -40.22
C LEU A 2 11.61 6.52 -39.56
N CYS A 3 11.06 7.57 -38.96
CA CYS A 3 11.85 8.57 -38.23
C CYS A 3 12.36 7.93 -36.94
N ARG A 4 13.69 7.81 -36.80
CA ARG A 4 14.31 7.33 -35.55
C ARG A 4 14.37 8.46 -34.53
N LEU A 5 14.07 8.14 -33.27
CA LEU A 5 14.12 9.08 -32.15
C LEU A 5 15.55 9.53 -31.82
N ASP A 6 16.55 8.68 -32.06
CA ASP A 6 17.98 8.98 -31.87
C ASP A 6 18.80 8.27 -32.96
N ALA A 7 19.91 8.86 -33.39
CA ALA A 7 20.76 8.28 -34.44
C ALA A 7 21.36 6.91 -34.06
N LYS A 8 21.49 6.62 -32.76
CA LYS A 8 21.99 5.34 -32.21
C LYS A 8 20.87 4.36 -31.87
N SER A 9 19.61 4.74 -32.02
CA SER A 9 18.50 3.81 -31.79
C SER A 9 18.54 2.69 -32.83
N GLN A 10 18.47 1.46 -32.32
CA GLN A 10 18.38 0.25 -33.13
C GLN A 10 16.90 0.01 -33.47
N ASP A 11 16.63 -0.52 -34.66
CA ASP A 11 15.29 -0.94 -35.02
C ASP A 11 14.98 -2.22 -34.23
N VAL A 12 13.93 -2.20 -33.42
CA VAL A 12 13.49 -3.32 -32.59
C VAL A 12 12.12 -3.76 -33.09
N ILE A 13 11.99 -5.05 -33.38
CA ILE A 13 10.69 -5.71 -33.56
C ILE A 13 10.17 -5.99 -32.15
N ILE A 14 8.89 -5.71 -31.92
CA ILE A 14 8.25 -5.99 -30.62
C ILE A 14 8.35 -7.50 -30.37
N ASP A 15 8.85 -7.91 -29.19
CA ASP A 15 9.09 -9.32 -28.83
C ASP A 15 7.87 -10.22 -29.10
N ASP A 16 6.65 -9.69 -28.97
CA ASP A 16 5.39 -10.43 -29.20
C ASP A 16 5.19 -10.88 -30.67
N LEU A 17 5.93 -10.28 -31.62
CA LEU A 17 5.82 -10.54 -33.07
C LEU A 17 7.10 -11.16 -33.65
N ASP A 18 8.17 -11.29 -32.88
CA ASP A 18 9.42 -11.87 -33.35
C ASP A 18 9.53 -13.35 -32.99
N PHE A 19 9.26 -14.21 -33.97
CA PHE A 19 9.36 -15.66 -33.85
C PHE A 19 10.73 -16.21 -34.26
N THR A 20 11.67 -15.35 -34.67
CA THR A 20 12.90 -15.76 -35.36
C THR A 20 14.17 -15.43 -34.59
N THR A 21 14.14 -14.41 -33.74
CA THR A 21 15.29 -14.08 -32.89
C THR A 21 15.19 -14.78 -31.54
N MET A 22 16.33 -15.28 -31.07
CA MET A 22 16.42 -15.81 -29.73
C MET A 22 16.38 -14.62 -28.75
N PRO A 23 15.47 -14.59 -27.77
CA PRO A 23 15.37 -13.47 -26.85
C PRO A 23 16.67 -13.28 -26.07
N ALA A 24 17.00 -12.03 -25.75
CA ALA A 24 18.22 -11.71 -25.03
C ALA A 24 18.16 -12.24 -23.58
N THR A 25 19.21 -12.94 -23.14
CA THR A 25 19.31 -13.41 -21.76
C THR A 25 19.69 -12.27 -20.82
N GLN A 26 18.86 -12.00 -19.81
CA GLN A 26 19.16 -11.04 -18.76
C GLN A 26 20.36 -11.50 -17.92
N SER A 27 21.53 -10.90 -18.13
CA SER A 27 22.78 -11.20 -17.41
C SER A 27 23.12 -10.19 -16.31
N ALA A 28 22.43 -9.04 -16.25
CA ALA A 28 22.77 -7.94 -15.35
C ALA A 28 22.27 -8.15 -13.90
N VAL A 29 21.17 -8.89 -13.71
CA VAL A 29 20.60 -9.16 -12.38
C VAL A 29 21.13 -10.48 -11.85
N LEU A 30 22.13 -10.43 -10.97
CA LEU A 30 22.76 -11.62 -10.39
C LEU A 30 21.85 -12.33 -9.36
N ALA A 31 21.12 -11.55 -8.55
CA ALA A 31 20.21 -12.08 -7.54
C ALA A 31 19.19 -11.01 -7.10
N SER A 32 18.01 -11.45 -6.67
CA SER A 32 16.98 -10.61 -6.05
C SER A 32 16.57 -11.21 -4.72
N LYS A 33 16.42 -10.39 -3.68
CA LYS A 33 16.03 -10.82 -2.33
C LYS A 33 15.07 -9.83 -1.68
N GLY A 34 14.08 -10.38 -0.97
CA GLY A 34 13.21 -9.59 -0.09
C GLY A 34 13.91 -9.31 1.24
N LYS A 35 13.70 -8.11 1.81
CA LYS A 35 14.17 -7.75 3.15
C LYS A 35 13.02 -7.13 3.92
N VAL A 36 12.71 -7.71 5.08
CA VAL A 36 11.75 -7.12 6.03
C VAL A 36 12.48 -6.02 6.81
N ILE A 37 11.89 -4.84 6.85
CA ILE A 37 12.40 -3.68 7.59
C ILE A 37 11.46 -3.46 8.77
N PRO A 38 11.90 -3.72 10.01
CA PRO A 38 11.08 -3.44 11.18
C PRO A 38 11.00 -1.93 11.44
N LEU A 39 10.10 -1.55 12.33
CA LEU A 39 10.03 -0.19 12.83
C LEU A 39 11.34 0.16 13.55
N HIS A 40 11.93 1.31 13.22
CA HIS A 40 13.16 1.79 13.84
C HIS A 40 12.92 2.31 15.26
N ASN A 41 11.80 3.01 15.46
CA ASN A 41 11.40 3.53 16.76
C ASN A 41 10.40 2.60 17.47
N ALA A 42 10.14 2.88 18.75
CA ALA A 42 9.08 2.20 19.47
C ALA A 42 7.71 2.49 18.83
N PHE A 43 6.82 1.49 18.81
CA PHE A 43 5.50 1.67 18.25
C PHE A 43 4.69 2.69 19.08
N LEU A 44 4.29 3.78 18.42
CA LEU A 44 3.42 4.81 18.96
C LEU A 44 2.13 4.82 18.15
N LYS A 45 0.98 4.80 18.82
CA LYS A 45 -0.33 4.77 18.13
C LYS A 45 -0.53 5.93 17.14
N ASN A 46 -0.06 7.12 17.49
CA ASN A 46 -0.23 8.33 16.68
C ASN A 46 1.00 8.65 15.80
N GLY A 47 1.92 7.70 15.66
CA GLY A 47 3.20 7.91 14.99
C GLY A 47 4.16 8.82 15.79
N PRO A 48 5.28 9.23 15.18
CA PRO A 48 5.75 8.84 13.85
C PRO A 48 6.11 7.36 13.77
N TRP A 49 5.96 6.73 12.61
CA TRP A 49 6.48 5.40 12.34
C TRP A 49 7.67 5.51 11.39
N GLU A 50 8.86 5.20 11.88
CA GLU A 50 10.10 5.38 11.12
C GLU A 50 10.65 4.06 10.63
N PHE A 51 10.90 3.97 9.33
CA PHE A 51 11.58 2.84 8.70
C PHE A 51 12.88 3.35 8.09
N ILE A 52 14.00 2.80 8.56
CA ILE A 52 15.33 3.18 8.09
C ILE A 52 15.96 2.00 7.35
N LEU A 53 16.25 2.22 6.07
CA LEU A 53 17.09 1.34 5.30
C LEU A 53 18.48 1.98 5.17
N THR A 54 19.43 1.45 5.93
CA THR A 54 20.84 1.85 5.83
C THR A 54 21.42 1.46 4.47
N ALA A 55 22.23 2.37 3.94
CA ALA A 55 23.03 2.23 2.73
C ALA A 55 23.69 0.85 2.64
N ASN A 56 23.42 0.15 1.54
CA ASN A 56 24.11 -1.09 1.18
C ASN A 56 24.94 -0.83 -0.07
N SER A 57 26.22 -1.22 -0.05
CA SER A 57 27.12 -1.02 -1.19
C SER A 57 26.92 -2.03 -2.32
N ARG A 58 26.31 -3.18 -2.03
CA ARG A 58 26.22 -4.31 -2.97
C ARG A 58 24.85 -4.45 -3.65
N ASN A 59 23.79 -3.90 -3.05
CA ASN A 59 22.43 -4.11 -3.53
C ASN A 59 21.76 -2.79 -3.89
N TYR A 60 21.04 -2.79 -5.01
CA TYR A 60 20.12 -1.73 -5.38
C TYR A 60 18.76 -1.95 -4.70
N LEU A 61 18.03 -0.87 -4.43
CA LEU A 61 16.70 -0.95 -3.84
C LEU A 61 15.63 -0.76 -4.91
N ASN A 62 14.75 -1.75 -5.05
CA ASN A 62 13.59 -1.63 -5.92
C ASN A 62 12.39 -1.06 -5.15
N LEU A 63 12.14 0.24 -5.32
CA LEU A 63 11.05 0.95 -4.64
C LEU A 63 9.67 0.48 -5.12
N LYS A 64 9.51 0.12 -6.39
CA LYS A 64 8.24 -0.38 -6.96
C LYS A 64 7.78 -1.68 -6.30
N ARG A 65 8.72 -2.49 -5.80
CA ARG A 65 8.44 -3.74 -5.09
C ARG A 65 8.48 -3.57 -3.56
N THR A 66 8.13 -2.40 -3.06
CA THR A 66 8.04 -2.12 -1.61
C THR A 66 6.59 -2.15 -1.16
N TRP A 67 6.33 -2.94 -0.12
CA TRP A 67 5.01 -3.12 0.47
C TRP A 67 5.08 -2.76 1.94
N MET A 68 4.03 -2.12 2.44
CA MET A 68 3.80 -2.00 3.87
C MET A 68 2.82 -3.06 4.31
N VAL A 69 3.08 -3.65 5.47
CA VAL A 69 2.24 -4.68 6.06
C VAL A 69 1.80 -4.18 7.43
N PHE A 70 0.48 -4.20 7.66
CA PHE A 70 -0.13 -3.83 8.94
C PHE A 70 -0.93 -5.01 9.47
N THR A 71 -0.83 -5.22 10.78
CA THR A 71 -1.71 -6.14 11.50
C THR A 71 -2.49 -5.32 12.50
N PHE A 72 -3.82 -5.42 12.47
CA PHE A 72 -4.69 -4.65 13.35
C PHE A 72 -5.86 -5.49 13.85
N LYS A 73 -6.46 -5.03 14.95
CA LYS A 73 -7.72 -5.54 15.49
C LYS A 73 -8.62 -4.36 15.86
N ILE A 74 -9.93 -4.51 15.59
CA ILE A 74 -10.92 -3.53 16.01
C ILE A 74 -11.41 -3.88 17.42
N THR A 75 -11.44 -2.89 18.29
CA THR A 75 -11.89 -3.00 19.68
C THR A 75 -12.86 -1.88 20.03
N ASP A 76 -13.66 -2.08 21.08
CA ASP A 76 -14.50 -1.01 21.64
C ASP A 76 -13.64 0.10 22.27
N ALA A 77 -14.23 1.23 22.64
CA ALA A 77 -13.56 2.35 23.31
C ALA A 77 -12.78 1.92 24.57
N ALA A 78 -13.28 0.90 25.27
CA ALA A 78 -12.70 0.27 26.46
C ALA A 78 -11.65 -0.82 26.15
N GLY A 79 -11.34 -1.08 24.88
CA GLY A 79 -10.36 -2.08 24.45
C GLY A 79 -10.84 -3.53 24.52
N LYS A 80 -12.14 -3.75 24.78
CA LYS A 80 -12.76 -5.07 24.80
C LYS A 80 -13.02 -5.55 23.36
N THR A 81 -12.93 -6.86 23.14
CA THR A 81 -13.37 -7.48 21.89
C THR A 81 -14.85 -7.20 21.67
N VAL A 82 -15.19 -6.72 20.48
CA VAL A 82 -16.57 -6.54 20.05
C VAL A 82 -17.12 -7.91 19.65
N THR A 83 -17.99 -8.46 20.50
CA THR A 83 -18.85 -9.61 20.19
C THR A 83 -20.25 -9.08 19.89
N ASP A 84 -20.95 -9.70 18.93
CA ASP A 84 -22.32 -9.42 18.44
C ASP A 84 -22.43 -8.62 17.12
N LYS A 85 -23.63 -8.71 16.52
CA LYS A 85 -24.06 -8.20 15.20
C LYS A 85 -24.04 -6.66 15.11
N LYS A 86 -22.89 -6.06 15.34
CA LYS A 86 -22.68 -4.62 15.28
C LYS A 86 -22.36 -4.19 13.85
N LEU A 87 -22.91 -3.06 13.42
CA LEU A 87 -22.76 -2.53 12.06
C LEU A 87 -21.47 -1.71 11.92
N PHE A 88 -20.32 -2.35 12.14
CA PHE A 88 -19.01 -1.75 11.92
C PHE A 88 -18.19 -2.53 10.90
N ALA A 89 -17.37 -1.83 10.13
CA ALA A 89 -16.40 -2.42 9.20
C ALA A 89 -15.14 -1.55 9.12
N PRO A 90 -13.96 -2.12 8.82
CA PRO A 90 -12.80 -1.32 8.45
C PRO A 90 -13.09 -0.59 7.14
N ILE A 91 -12.65 0.67 6.99
CA ILE A 91 -12.84 1.43 5.75
C ILE A 91 -12.28 0.69 4.54
N GLN A 92 -12.87 0.94 3.38
CA GLN A 92 -12.38 0.45 2.10
C GLN A 92 -10.88 0.79 1.90
N ASN A 93 -10.09 -0.17 1.39
CA ASN A 93 -8.65 0.01 1.15
C ASN A 93 -7.84 0.37 2.42
N ILE A 94 -8.23 -0.21 3.56
CA ILE A 94 -7.66 0.06 4.89
C ILE A 94 -6.13 0.07 4.93
N ALA A 95 -5.45 -0.81 4.18
CA ALA A 95 -3.98 -0.90 4.20
C ALA A 95 -3.28 0.40 3.80
N SER A 96 -3.85 1.13 2.84
CA SER A 96 -3.31 2.43 2.45
C SER A 96 -3.90 3.55 3.31
N SER A 97 -5.16 3.40 3.73
CA SER A 97 -5.87 4.39 4.54
C SER A 97 -5.32 4.53 5.96
N ILE A 98 -4.68 3.50 6.53
CA ILE A 98 -4.01 3.56 7.83
C ILE A 98 -3.01 4.72 7.88
N VAL A 99 -2.33 5.03 6.78
CA VAL A 99 -1.35 6.12 6.74
C VAL A 99 -1.99 7.40 6.21
N LYS A 100 -1.86 8.47 6.99
CA LYS A 100 -2.30 9.82 6.65
C LYS A 100 -1.36 10.50 5.67
N ASN A 101 -0.06 10.40 5.95
CA ASN A 101 0.98 11.01 5.13
C ASN A 101 2.32 10.29 5.25
N PHE A 102 3.14 10.56 4.24
CA PHE A 102 4.51 10.08 4.14
C PHE A 102 5.49 11.23 4.06
N SER A 103 6.65 11.01 4.65
CA SER A 103 7.86 11.78 4.43
C SER A 103 8.99 10.82 4.06
N VAL A 104 9.63 11.05 2.93
CA VAL A 104 10.75 10.24 2.44
C VAL A 104 11.99 11.10 2.39
N HIS A 105 13.01 10.66 3.12
CA HIS A 105 14.34 11.25 3.06
C HIS A 105 15.33 10.28 2.42
N ILE A 106 16.12 10.78 1.48
CA ILE A 106 17.25 10.05 0.91
C ILE A 106 18.51 10.81 1.29
N ASN A 107 19.47 10.14 1.93
CA ASN A 107 20.72 10.75 2.40
C ASN A 107 20.47 12.04 3.22
N SER A 108 19.48 11.99 4.12
CA SER A 108 19.05 13.12 4.95
C SER A 108 18.43 14.31 4.21
N GLN A 109 18.24 14.23 2.89
CA GLN A 109 17.50 15.22 2.12
C GLN A 109 16.04 14.78 1.94
N LEU A 110 15.10 15.70 2.14
CA LEU A 110 13.69 15.46 1.90
C LEU A 110 13.45 15.34 0.39
N VAL A 111 13.02 14.17 -0.07
CA VAL A 111 12.74 13.89 -1.48
C VAL A 111 11.24 13.92 -1.76
N TYR A 112 10.43 13.48 -0.80
CA TYR A 112 8.98 13.47 -0.94
C TYR A 112 8.30 13.78 0.39
N HIS A 113 7.27 14.60 0.33
CA HIS A 113 6.38 14.86 1.45
C HIS A 113 4.94 14.97 0.95
N ASN A 114 4.01 14.31 1.63
CA ASN A 114 2.58 14.51 1.43
C ASN A 114 1.99 15.23 2.64
N SER A 115 1.02 16.10 2.43
CA SER A 115 0.36 16.82 3.52
C SER A 115 -0.54 15.90 4.35
N MET A 116 -1.73 15.54 3.84
CA MET A 116 -2.73 14.74 4.57
C MET A 116 -3.63 13.86 3.68
N ASN A 117 -3.35 13.78 2.37
CA ASN A 117 -4.29 13.24 1.38
C ASN A 117 -3.85 11.88 0.81
N TYR A 118 -2.90 11.20 1.45
CA TYR A 118 -2.37 9.93 0.94
C TYR A 118 -3.47 8.87 0.82
N ALA A 119 -4.29 8.71 1.86
CA ALA A 119 -5.39 7.75 1.88
C ALA A 119 -6.32 7.94 0.67
N TYR A 120 -6.76 9.17 0.41
CA TYR A 120 -7.61 9.49 -0.74
C TYR A 120 -6.92 9.26 -2.08
N LYS A 121 -5.65 9.69 -2.23
CA LYS A 121 -4.86 9.46 -3.46
C LYS A 121 -4.79 7.97 -3.79
N SER A 122 -4.40 7.16 -2.81
CA SER A 122 -4.26 5.71 -2.98
C SER A 122 -5.59 5.03 -3.29
N TYR A 123 -6.68 5.50 -2.69
CA TYR A 123 -8.02 5.00 -2.97
C TYR A 123 -8.45 5.30 -4.40
N PHE A 124 -8.27 6.54 -4.88
CA PHE A 124 -8.60 6.90 -6.26
C PHE A 124 -7.72 6.18 -7.28
N GLU A 125 -6.43 6.01 -7.01
CA GLU A 125 -5.54 5.22 -7.86
C GLU A 125 -6.06 3.79 -7.99
N ASN A 126 -6.41 3.16 -6.85
CA ASN A 126 -6.97 1.82 -6.84
C ASN A 126 -8.34 1.72 -7.53
N LEU A 127 -9.19 2.74 -7.38
CA LEU A 127 -10.51 2.81 -7.97
C LEU A 127 -10.46 3.04 -9.49
N LEU A 128 -9.53 3.85 -9.99
CA LEU A 128 -9.51 4.26 -11.41
C LEU A 128 -8.57 3.43 -12.27
N MET A 129 -7.45 2.94 -11.72
CA MET A 129 -6.41 2.26 -12.50
C MET A 129 -6.67 0.77 -12.70
N TYR A 130 -7.47 0.12 -11.84
CA TYR A 130 -7.66 -1.32 -11.86
C TYR A 130 -9.07 -1.75 -12.27
N SER A 131 -9.13 -2.86 -13.02
CA SER A 131 -10.39 -3.53 -13.38
C SER A 131 -11.08 -4.17 -12.16
N LYS A 132 -12.36 -4.50 -12.30
CA LYS A 132 -13.15 -5.14 -11.22
C LYS A 132 -12.55 -6.49 -10.78
N GLU A 133 -11.98 -7.24 -11.71
CA GLU A 133 -11.33 -8.53 -11.43
C GLU A 133 -10.07 -8.36 -10.58
N HIS A 134 -9.21 -7.39 -10.93
CA HIS A 134 -8.02 -7.08 -10.14
C HIS A 134 -8.36 -6.58 -8.73
N LYS A 135 -9.44 -5.78 -8.62
CA LYS A 135 -9.96 -5.31 -7.34
C LYS A 135 -10.38 -6.46 -6.42
N ASN A 136 -11.07 -7.45 -6.97
CA ASN A 136 -11.55 -8.61 -6.21
C ASN A 136 -10.44 -9.62 -5.87
N SER A 137 -9.40 -9.72 -6.71
CA SER A 137 -8.29 -10.63 -6.50
C SER A 137 -7.17 -9.99 -5.66
N THR A 138 -6.36 -9.12 -6.28
CA THR A 138 -5.12 -8.63 -5.66
C THR A 138 -5.38 -7.53 -4.63
N LEU A 139 -6.30 -6.59 -4.89
CA LEU A 139 -6.57 -5.51 -3.95
C LEU A 139 -7.36 -5.97 -2.71
N SER A 140 -7.88 -7.20 -2.70
CA SER A 140 -8.43 -7.79 -1.47
C SER A 140 -7.40 -7.81 -0.33
N ILE A 141 -6.11 -7.94 -0.66
CA ILE A 141 -4.97 -7.90 0.28
C ILE A 141 -4.82 -6.51 0.93
N SER A 142 -5.17 -5.43 0.21
CA SER A 142 -5.16 -4.07 0.76
C SER A 142 -6.45 -3.73 1.51
N GLY A 143 -7.37 -4.69 1.62
CA GLY A 143 -8.70 -4.53 2.23
C GLY A 143 -9.71 -3.88 1.31
N TYR A 144 -9.63 -4.12 0.00
CA TYR A 144 -10.63 -3.69 -0.97
C TYR A 144 -11.68 -4.79 -1.17
N ALA A 145 -12.97 -4.47 -1.01
CA ALA A 145 -14.10 -5.29 -1.42
C ALA A 145 -14.91 -4.59 -2.53
N SER A 146 -15.40 -5.29 -3.55
CA SER A 146 -16.24 -4.62 -4.55
C SER A 146 -17.61 -4.32 -3.99
N ASP A 147 -17.93 -3.04 -3.87
CA ASP A 147 -19.28 -2.57 -3.57
C ASP A 147 -20.07 -2.33 -4.88
N ASN A 148 -21.38 -2.63 -4.89
CA ASN A 148 -22.25 -2.21 -5.99
C ASN A 148 -22.86 -0.83 -5.68
N ASN A 149 -23.26 -0.63 -4.43
CA ASN A 149 -23.64 0.67 -3.88
C ASN A 149 -22.58 1.12 -2.88
N MET A 150 -21.95 2.26 -3.13
CA MET A 150 -21.00 2.84 -2.17
C MET A 150 -21.75 3.35 -0.93
N ASP A 151 -21.14 3.19 0.25
CA ASP A 151 -21.64 3.72 1.53
C ASP A 151 -23.01 3.13 1.96
N ASP A 152 -23.29 1.90 1.56
CA ASP A 152 -24.50 1.16 1.92
C ASP A 152 -24.18 0.00 2.87
N LYS A 153 -24.81 0.01 4.07
CA LYS A 153 -24.66 -1.04 5.09
C LYS A 153 -25.17 -2.41 4.61
N ASP A 154 -26.07 -2.42 3.64
CA ASP A 154 -26.68 -3.64 3.12
C ASP A 154 -25.94 -4.22 1.91
N ASP A 155 -24.95 -3.48 1.37
CA ASP A 155 -24.13 -3.95 0.27
C ASP A 155 -23.23 -5.13 0.66
N LEU A 156 -22.92 -5.96 -0.33
CA LEU A 156 -22.11 -7.16 -0.16
C LEU A 156 -20.68 -6.82 0.27
N GLY A 157 -20.10 -5.72 -0.20
CA GLY A 157 -18.73 -5.36 0.13
C GLY A 157 -18.59 -4.89 1.58
N PHE A 158 -19.54 -4.11 2.12
CA PHE A 158 -19.59 -3.81 3.56
C PHE A 158 -19.71 -5.08 4.41
N LYS A 159 -20.65 -5.97 4.09
CA LYS A 159 -20.84 -7.25 4.80
C LYS A 159 -19.58 -8.12 4.77
N THR A 160 -18.86 -8.11 3.66
CA THR A 160 -17.58 -8.83 3.50
C THR A 160 -16.50 -8.23 4.40
N ARG A 161 -16.33 -6.90 4.39
CA ARG A 161 -15.35 -6.18 5.24
C ARG A 161 -15.65 -6.37 6.73
N ALA A 162 -16.92 -6.27 7.13
CA ALA A 162 -17.37 -6.54 8.49
C ALA A 162 -17.07 -7.99 8.91
N GLY A 163 -17.26 -8.95 8.00
CA GLY A 163 -16.95 -10.36 8.21
C GLY A 163 -15.48 -10.62 8.54
N TRP A 164 -14.54 -9.88 7.95
CA TRP A 164 -13.10 -10.04 8.19
C TRP A 164 -12.67 -9.72 9.63
N VAL A 165 -13.31 -8.75 10.26
CA VAL A 165 -13.00 -8.25 11.61
C VAL A 165 -13.94 -8.78 12.69
N SER A 166 -15.02 -9.46 12.28
CA SER A 166 -16.02 -10.05 13.17
C SER A 166 -15.41 -10.94 14.25
N SER A 167 -16.05 -10.95 15.43
CA SER A 167 -15.64 -11.75 16.59
C SER A 167 -14.24 -11.42 17.13
N GLY A 168 -13.73 -10.21 16.86
CA GLY A 168 -12.43 -9.76 17.35
C GLY A 168 -11.24 -10.48 16.73
N LYS A 169 -11.38 -10.97 15.49
CA LYS A 169 -10.26 -11.50 14.71
C LYS A 169 -9.27 -10.36 14.41
N SER A 170 -7.98 -10.69 14.47
CA SER A 170 -6.94 -9.81 13.96
C SER A 170 -6.84 -9.99 12.46
N MET A 171 -6.74 -8.90 11.72
CA MET A 171 -6.57 -8.89 10.27
C MET A 171 -5.17 -8.37 9.93
N GLN A 172 -4.50 -9.03 8.99
CA GLN A 172 -3.28 -8.53 8.38
C GLN A 172 -3.59 -8.06 6.97
N VAL A 173 -3.10 -6.88 6.62
CA VAL A 173 -3.30 -6.24 5.33
C VAL A 173 -1.97 -5.74 4.80
N ALA A 174 -1.84 -5.67 3.49
CA ALA A 174 -0.63 -5.15 2.85
C ALA A 174 -0.99 -4.30 1.63
N ALA A 175 -0.24 -3.22 1.43
CA ALA A 175 -0.37 -2.37 0.26
C ALA A 175 0.99 -1.88 -0.25
N PRO A 176 1.13 -1.68 -1.57
CA PRO A 176 2.23 -0.91 -2.11
C PRO A 176 2.14 0.55 -1.63
N ILE A 177 3.28 1.21 -1.55
CA ILE A 177 3.33 2.64 -1.20
C ILE A 177 3.00 3.46 -2.46
N SER A 178 1.93 4.24 -2.44
CA SER A 178 1.44 5.10 -3.54
C SER A 178 2.10 6.49 -3.50
N ILE A 179 3.39 6.54 -3.84
CA ILE A 179 4.13 7.80 -3.97
C ILE A 179 4.80 7.87 -5.34
N ASP A 180 5.08 9.07 -5.83
CA ASP A 180 5.57 9.21 -7.20
C ASP A 180 6.96 8.55 -7.37
N LEU A 181 7.73 8.50 -6.28
CA LEU A 181 9.04 7.86 -6.22
C LEU A 181 8.99 6.32 -6.36
N THR A 182 7.90 5.67 -5.95
CA THR A 182 7.73 4.21 -6.08
C THR A 182 7.18 3.83 -7.45
N ASN A 183 6.57 4.77 -8.17
CA ASN A 183 6.06 4.59 -9.52
C ASN A 183 7.12 4.74 -10.61
N GLN A 184 8.36 5.11 -10.26
CA GLN A 184 9.45 5.17 -11.23
C GLN A 184 9.91 3.76 -11.67
N PRO A 185 10.37 3.60 -12.93
CA PRO A 185 10.84 2.31 -13.43
C PRO A 185 12.26 1.94 -12.94
N ARG A 186 13.04 2.90 -12.43
CA ARG A 186 14.45 2.71 -12.07
C ARG A 186 14.60 2.33 -10.59
N VAL A 187 15.59 1.48 -10.32
CA VAL A 187 16.00 1.14 -8.94
C VAL A 187 16.76 2.30 -8.31
N LEU A 188 16.63 2.44 -6.99
CA LEU A 188 17.44 3.39 -6.22
C LEU A 188 18.88 2.87 -6.13
N LEU A 189 19.83 3.78 -6.36
CA LEU A 189 21.26 3.50 -6.36
C LEU A 189 21.72 2.93 -5.00
N ASN A 190 22.77 2.11 -5.06
CA ASN A 190 23.48 1.66 -3.88
C ASN A 190 24.04 2.84 -3.07
N ASN A 191 24.44 2.58 -1.83
CA ASN A 191 24.95 3.58 -0.89
C ASN A 191 24.00 4.76 -0.57
N SER A 192 22.72 4.65 -0.91
CA SER A 192 21.70 5.64 -0.53
C SER A 192 20.99 5.20 0.76
N ASN A 193 21.02 6.05 1.78
CA ASN A 193 20.25 5.87 3.01
C ASN A 193 18.81 6.31 2.77
N LEU A 194 17.84 5.42 2.92
CA LEU A 194 16.42 5.74 2.81
C LEU A 194 15.80 5.76 4.21
N LYS A 195 15.16 6.88 4.56
CA LYS A 195 14.30 7.01 5.73
C LYS A 195 12.88 7.31 5.27
N LEU A 196 11.97 6.39 5.57
CA LEU A 196 10.53 6.54 5.35
C LEU A 196 9.87 6.79 6.70
N THR A 197 9.20 7.93 6.84
CA THR A 197 8.40 8.27 8.01
C THR A 197 6.93 8.30 7.60
N ALA A 198 6.11 7.47 8.25
CA ALA A 198 4.66 7.44 8.08
C ALA A 198 3.99 8.01 9.32
N TYR A 199 2.90 8.77 9.14
CA TYR A 199 2.02 9.10 10.26
C TYR A 199 0.65 8.48 10.04
N PRO A 200 0.05 7.86 11.07
CA PRO A 200 -1.23 7.20 10.94
C PRO A 200 -2.40 8.19 10.88
N ASN A 201 -3.52 7.72 10.31
CA ASN A 201 -4.82 8.37 10.40
C ASN A 201 -5.50 8.10 11.74
N SER A 202 -6.51 8.91 12.07
CA SER A 202 -7.33 8.73 13.25
C SER A 202 -8.22 7.50 13.13
N ASP A 203 -8.49 6.81 14.25
CA ASP A 203 -9.39 5.64 14.28
C ASP A 203 -10.77 5.94 13.68
N GLU A 204 -11.29 7.15 13.89
CA GLU A 204 -12.59 7.61 13.36
C GLU A 204 -12.63 7.62 11.82
N PHE A 205 -11.47 7.76 11.16
CA PHE A 205 -11.37 7.70 9.69
C PHE A 205 -11.21 6.26 9.17
N LEU A 206 -10.70 5.35 10.01
CA LEU A 206 -10.36 3.99 9.59
C LEU A 206 -11.51 3.00 9.74
N ILE A 207 -12.60 3.39 10.41
CA ILE A 207 -13.71 2.51 10.77
C ILE A 207 -15.01 3.14 10.31
N ASP A 208 -15.72 2.44 9.41
CA ASP A 208 -17.09 2.77 9.06
C ASP A 208 -18.00 2.22 10.16
N ASN A 209 -18.77 3.11 10.79
CA ASN A 209 -19.69 2.76 11.87
C ASN A 209 -21.09 3.27 11.54
N TYR A 210 -22.01 2.35 11.29
CA TYR A 210 -23.43 2.64 11.05
C TYR A 210 -24.31 2.36 12.28
N GLU A 211 -23.74 2.20 13.46
CA GLU A 211 -24.54 2.09 14.68
C GLU A 211 -25.02 3.45 15.18
N ASP A 212 -26.33 3.59 15.33
CA ASP A 212 -26.99 4.78 15.94
C ASP A 212 -26.74 4.90 17.46
N SER A 213 -26.02 3.94 18.05
CA SER A 213 -25.78 3.84 19.50
C SER A 213 -24.72 4.81 20.04
N GLY A 214 -24.01 5.53 19.16
CA GLY A 214 -22.94 6.47 19.53
C GLY A 214 -21.66 5.80 20.06
N ILE A 215 -21.54 4.48 19.92
CA ILE A 215 -20.36 3.72 20.35
C ILE A 215 -19.17 4.06 19.45
N LYS A 216 -18.01 4.36 20.05
CA LYS A 216 -16.76 4.64 19.32
C LYS A 216 -15.84 3.42 19.31
N TYR A 217 -15.39 3.02 18.12
CA TYR A 217 -14.43 1.93 17.94
C TYR A 217 -13.00 2.45 17.84
N LYS A 218 -12.04 1.58 18.17
CA LYS A 218 -10.61 1.87 18.12
C LYS A 218 -9.86 0.77 17.39
N LEU A 219 -8.92 1.19 16.55
CA LEU A 219 -7.95 0.30 15.92
C LEU A 219 -6.78 0.08 16.89
N LYS A 220 -6.43 -1.19 17.11
CA LYS A 220 -5.37 -1.64 18.03
C LYS A 220 -4.38 -2.54 17.32
#